data_AF-A0AAU3JMD7-F1
#
_entry.id   AF-A0AAU3JMD7-F1
#
_cell.length_a   1.000
_cell.length_b   1.000
_cell.length_c   1.000
_cell.angle_alpha   90.00
_cell.angle_beta   90.00
_cell.angle_gamma   90.00
#
_symmetry.space_group_name_H-M   'P 1'
#
loop_
_entity.id
_entity.type
_entity.pdbx_description
1 polymer ?
#
loop_
_entity_poly.entity_id
_entity_poly.type
_entity_poly.pdbx_seq_one_letter_code
_entity_poly.pdbx_strand_id
1 'polypeptide(L)'
;MEIEHYPDGNIPTHLLDWVWETGPVLSPLVKYRTSGAAILRDGGGTELLLAERPWDGQYLVATLLPSPDHLHVIGAGPRTVAAPTARAVAAEVRSRLLPEFEQLVNLARLREVQEDLDWLRNDVEPGTVPYPYPADLDAALERFLTHAPYLIAASRCAGAKPLAEQDARVLALFETLLASLTQSSDDAGSGLEPGGTDEAMAVWLESGEALVAVVRSATVASSQGPSRPTVSTSTPPKPPAAAAATGRTR
;
A
#
# COMPACT_ATOMS: atom_id res chain seq x y z
N MET A 1 10.85 7.58 -11.64
CA MET A 1 11.57 7.38 -10.38
C MET A 1 12.01 8.72 -9.87
N GLU A 2 11.45 9.15 -8.74
CA GLU A 2 11.76 10.40 -8.06
C GLU A 2 12.51 10.09 -6.77
N ILE A 3 13.51 10.93 -6.44
CA ILE A 3 14.30 10.77 -5.21
C ILE A 3 14.32 12.12 -4.48
N GLU A 4 13.83 12.11 -3.25
CA GLU A 4 13.88 13.27 -2.35
C GLU A 4 15.00 13.05 -1.33
N HIS A 5 15.91 14.02 -1.20
CA HIS A 5 17.14 13.88 -0.41
C HIS A 5 17.16 14.74 0.85
N TYR A 6 17.57 14.15 1.97
CA TYR A 6 17.69 14.81 3.28
C TYR A 6 19.15 14.72 3.78
N PRO A 7 20.03 15.66 3.39
CA PRO A 7 21.46 15.58 3.64
C PRO A 7 21.86 15.74 5.11
N ASP A 8 21.02 16.37 5.93
CA ASP A 8 21.25 16.54 7.38
C ASP A 8 20.59 15.42 8.22
N GLY A 9 19.98 14.42 7.56
CA GLY A 9 19.22 13.35 8.22
C GLY A 9 17.91 13.80 8.88
N ASN A 10 17.58 15.09 8.83
CA ASN A 10 16.33 15.65 9.32
C ASN A 10 15.19 15.34 8.34
N ILE A 11 14.64 14.14 8.44
CA ILE A 11 13.38 13.79 7.77
C ILE A 11 12.25 14.58 8.44
N PRO A 12 11.41 15.32 7.70
CA PRO A 12 10.23 15.97 8.25
C PRO A 12 9.38 15.02 9.08
N THR A 13 8.98 15.43 10.28
CA THR A 13 8.28 14.57 11.26
C THR A 13 7.00 13.98 10.70
N HIS A 14 6.27 14.74 9.88
CA HIS A 14 5.04 14.28 9.24
C HIS A 14 5.28 13.09 8.29
N LEU A 15 6.47 12.93 7.70
CA LEU A 15 6.80 11.78 6.85
C LEU A 15 7.04 10.50 7.66
N LEU A 16 7.45 10.65 8.92
CA LEU A 16 7.61 9.53 9.83
C LEU A 16 6.25 8.96 10.26
N ASP A 17 5.19 9.78 10.25
CA ASP A 17 3.82 9.31 10.52
C ASP A 17 3.31 8.35 9.43
N TRP A 18 3.91 8.39 8.24
CA TRP A 18 3.58 7.51 7.11
C TRP A 18 4.44 6.25 7.04
N VAL A 19 5.40 6.03 7.96
CA VAL A 19 6.18 4.78 7.95
C VAL A 19 5.29 3.64 8.44
N TRP A 20 5.10 2.64 7.58
CA TRP A 20 4.16 1.54 7.85
C TRP A 20 4.64 0.64 8.99
N GLU A 21 5.93 0.31 9.05
CA GLU A 21 6.50 -0.45 10.16
C GLU A 21 7.12 0.48 11.22
N THR A 22 6.37 0.70 12.31
CA THR A 22 6.75 1.67 13.36
C THR A 22 7.80 1.16 14.35
N GLY A 23 8.09 -0.15 14.39
CA GLY A 23 8.91 -0.77 15.44
C GLY A 23 10.43 -0.54 15.31
N PRO A 24 11.13 -1.26 14.41
CA PRO A 24 12.59 -1.28 14.36
C PRO A 24 13.23 -0.05 13.71
N VAL A 25 12.47 0.79 13.02
CA VAL A 25 12.99 1.93 12.22
C VAL A 25 12.66 3.29 12.79
N LEU A 26 11.41 3.53 13.18
CA LEU A 26 11.01 4.86 13.69
C LEU A 26 11.72 5.22 15.00
N SER A 27 11.81 4.28 15.94
CA SER A 27 12.43 4.55 17.24
C SER A 27 13.91 4.98 17.10
N PRO A 28 14.73 4.35 16.26
CA PRO A 28 16.07 4.85 15.91
C PRO A 28 16.11 6.20 15.17
N LEU A 29 15.29 6.37 14.12
CA LEU A 29 15.28 7.58 13.30
C LEU A 29 14.85 8.83 14.08
N VAL A 30 13.95 8.66 15.06
CA VAL A 30 13.51 9.75 15.95
C VAL A 30 14.56 10.05 17.03
N LYS A 31 15.30 9.03 17.51
CA LYS A 31 16.21 9.16 18.66
C LYS A 31 17.64 9.54 18.31
N TYR A 32 18.09 9.26 17.09
CA TYR A 32 19.47 9.46 16.66
C TYR A 32 19.51 10.27 15.38
N ARG A 33 20.46 11.22 15.28
CA ARG A 33 20.74 11.89 14.00
C ARG A 33 21.29 10.86 13.02
N THR A 34 20.66 10.73 11.87
CA THR A 34 21.18 9.96 10.74
C THR A 34 22.11 10.82 9.89
N SER A 35 23.09 10.20 9.26
CA SER A 35 24.02 10.85 8.32
C SER A 35 23.38 11.20 6.98
N GLY A 36 22.24 10.58 6.65
CA GLY A 36 21.47 10.87 5.45
C GLY A 36 20.24 9.99 5.34
N ALA A 37 19.21 10.53 4.69
CA ALA A 37 18.00 9.80 4.33
C ALA A 37 17.50 10.22 2.94
N ALA A 38 16.74 9.33 2.30
CA ALA A 38 16.07 9.61 1.04
C ALA A 38 14.73 8.89 0.94
N ILE A 39 13.78 9.50 0.23
CA ILE A 39 12.54 8.83 -0.18
C ILE A 39 12.66 8.43 -1.64
N LEU A 40 12.35 7.18 -1.94
CA LEU A 40 12.33 6.64 -3.29
C LEU A 40 10.88 6.41 -3.70
N ARG A 41 10.45 7.07 -4.78
CA ARG A 41 9.11 6.91 -5.36
C ARG A 41 9.20 6.31 -6.75
N ASP A 42 8.42 5.28 -7.00
CA ASP A 42 8.29 4.68 -8.34
C ASP A 42 7.28 5.41 -9.23
N GLY A 43 6.38 6.19 -8.62
CA GLY A 43 5.26 6.86 -9.29
C GLY A 43 4.00 6.00 -9.45
N GLY A 44 4.05 4.73 -9.03
CA GLY A 44 2.92 3.79 -8.97
C GLY A 44 2.40 3.55 -7.55
N GLY A 45 2.77 4.44 -6.63
CA GLY A 45 2.35 4.43 -5.22
C GLY A 45 3.22 3.61 -4.27
N THR A 46 4.33 3.05 -4.74
CA THR A 46 5.35 2.50 -3.85
C THR A 46 6.29 3.62 -3.38
N GLU A 47 6.35 3.80 -2.08
CA GLU A 47 7.26 4.75 -1.46
C GLU A 47 8.16 4.05 -0.43
N LEU A 48 9.47 4.17 -0.60
CA LEU A 48 10.47 3.59 0.29
C LEU A 48 11.25 4.68 1.00
N LEU A 49 11.48 4.48 2.29
CA LEU A 49 12.41 5.26 3.08
C LEU A 49 13.77 4.56 3.15
N LEU A 50 14.80 5.21 2.62
CA LEU A 50 16.20 4.80 2.74
C LEU A 50 16.89 5.66 3.80
N ALA A 51 17.60 5.04 4.73
CA ALA A 51 18.41 5.75 5.73
C ALA A 51 19.68 4.99 6.07
N GLU A 52 20.70 5.69 6.57
CA GLU A 52 21.88 5.06 7.17
C GLU A 52 21.72 4.95 8.69
N ARG A 53 21.99 3.77 9.24
CA ARG A 53 21.86 3.49 10.66
C ARG A 53 23.05 4.07 11.44
N PRO A 54 22.81 4.91 12.44
CA PRO A 54 23.86 5.77 12.98
C PRO A 54 24.93 5.06 13.83
N TRP A 55 24.69 3.83 14.31
CA TRP A 55 25.65 3.13 15.20
C TRP A 55 26.49 2.04 14.51
N ASP A 56 26.11 1.58 13.32
CA ASP A 56 26.86 0.56 12.58
C ASP A 56 26.92 0.78 11.06
N GLY A 57 26.42 1.94 10.59
CA GLY A 57 26.51 2.35 9.18
C GLY A 57 25.71 1.47 8.22
N GLN A 58 24.82 0.61 8.71
CA GLN A 58 24.01 -0.22 7.83
C GLN A 58 22.97 0.63 7.10
N TYR A 59 22.74 0.31 5.82
CA TYR A 59 21.62 0.84 5.07
C TYR A 59 20.33 0.18 5.55
N LEU A 60 19.35 1.01 5.89
CA LEU A 60 18.00 0.62 6.27
C LEU A 60 17.04 1.02 5.16
N VAL A 61 16.15 0.10 4.79
CA VAL A 61 15.03 0.41 3.89
C VAL A 61 13.73 -0.04 4.53
N ALA A 62 12.83 0.92 4.72
CA ALA A 62 11.47 0.72 5.19
C ALA A 62 10.47 1.20 4.14
N THR A 63 9.20 0.82 4.30
CA THR A 63 8.10 1.23 3.42
C THR A 63 7.29 2.34 4.07
N LEU A 64 6.94 3.35 3.28
CA LEU A 64 5.89 4.29 3.64
C LEU A 64 4.53 3.71 3.24
N LEU A 65 3.45 4.28 3.78
CA LEU A 65 2.09 4.00 3.33
C LEU A 65 1.96 4.42 1.86
N PRO A 66 1.24 3.63 1.04
CA PRO A 66 1.06 3.94 -0.37
C PRO A 66 0.29 5.24 -0.56
N SER A 67 0.74 6.04 -1.51
CA SER A 67 0.18 7.33 -1.92
C SER A 67 -0.14 7.27 -3.42
N PRO A 68 -1.25 7.83 -3.91
CA PRO A 68 -2.25 8.63 -3.20
C PRO A 68 -3.34 7.80 -2.50
N ASP A 69 -3.25 6.48 -2.56
CA ASP A 69 -4.36 5.57 -2.18
C ASP A 69 -4.79 5.62 -0.71
N HIS A 70 -4.07 6.34 0.17
CA HIS A 70 -4.37 6.52 1.61
C HIS A 70 -5.03 5.28 2.24
N LEU A 71 -4.43 4.11 2.02
CA LEU A 71 -5.03 2.84 2.40
C LEU A 71 -5.16 2.73 3.93
N HIS A 72 -6.32 2.27 4.36
CA HIS A 72 -6.57 1.85 5.72
C HIS A 72 -5.88 0.51 6.01
N VAL A 73 -4.58 0.59 6.29
CA VAL A 73 -3.78 -0.59 6.60
C VAL A 73 -3.98 -1.00 8.06
N ILE A 74 -4.37 -2.27 8.28
CA ILE A 74 -4.52 -2.85 9.62
C ILE A 74 -3.46 -3.93 9.81
N GLY A 75 -2.57 -3.74 10.78
CA GLY A 75 -1.55 -4.71 11.17
C GLY A 75 -0.11 -4.22 11.00
N ALA A 76 0.85 -5.14 11.12
CA ALA A 76 2.26 -4.82 10.93
C ALA A 76 2.58 -4.67 9.45
N GLY A 77 3.26 -3.57 9.08
CA GLY A 77 3.77 -3.36 7.73
C GLY A 77 4.89 -4.32 7.33
N PRO A 78 5.36 -4.23 6.07
CA PRO A 78 6.50 -4.99 5.58
C PRO A 78 7.71 -4.82 6.48
N ARG A 79 8.44 -5.92 6.70
CA ARG A 79 9.61 -5.87 7.58
C ARG A 79 10.74 -5.10 6.91
N THR A 80 11.22 -4.09 7.62
CA THR A 80 12.41 -3.33 7.27
C THR A 80 13.58 -4.27 6.99
N VAL A 81 14.30 -3.98 5.91
CA VAL A 81 15.54 -4.67 5.58
C VAL A 81 16.75 -3.79 5.94
N ALA A 82 17.80 -4.45 6.42
CA ALA A 82 19.04 -3.81 6.83
C ALA A 82 20.24 -4.55 6.23
N ALA A 83 21.19 -3.85 5.63
CA ALA A 83 22.42 -4.48 5.16
C ALA A 83 23.63 -3.54 5.17
N PRO A 84 24.86 -4.08 5.26
CA PRO A 84 26.08 -3.26 5.29
C PRO A 84 26.40 -2.52 3.98
N THR A 85 25.79 -2.90 2.86
CA THR A 85 26.09 -2.30 1.55
C THR A 85 24.82 -2.01 0.76
N ALA A 86 24.87 -0.97 -0.08
CA ALA A 86 23.79 -0.60 -0.99
C ALA A 86 23.37 -1.78 -1.90
N ARG A 87 24.33 -2.58 -2.35
CA ARG A 87 24.06 -3.76 -3.18
C ARG A 87 23.31 -4.86 -2.41
N ALA A 88 23.72 -5.13 -1.17
CA ALA A 88 23.07 -6.13 -0.35
C ALA A 88 21.66 -5.71 0.04
N VAL A 89 21.46 -4.44 0.42
CA VAL A 89 20.12 -3.94 0.78
C VAL A 89 19.21 -3.93 -0.45
N ALA A 90 19.70 -3.54 -1.63
CA ALA A 90 18.92 -3.61 -2.87
C ALA A 90 18.48 -5.04 -3.21
N ALA A 91 19.31 -6.04 -2.94
CA ALA A 91 18.96 -7.45 -3.13
C ALA A 91 17.84 -7.91 -2.17
N GLU A 92 17.91 -7.54 -0.89
CA GLU A 92 16.85 -7.81 0.10
C GLU A 92 15.55 -7.05 -0.25
N VAL A 93 15.66 -5.80 -0.73
CA VAL A 93 14.50 -5.02 -1.17
C VAL A 93 13.77 -5.74 -2.30
N ARG A 94 14.51 -6.14 -3.35
CA ARG A 94 13.94 -6.81 -4.53
C ARG A 94 13.37 -8.19 -4.21
N SER A 95 14.03 -8.96 -3.35
CA SER A 95 13.65 -10.36 -3.11
C SER A 95 12.62 -10.53 -1.99
N ARG A 96 12.46 -9.54 -1.11
CA ARG A 96 11.64 -9.67 0.10
C ARG A 96 10.76 -8.46 0.38
N LEU A 97 11.35 -7.27 0.50
CA LEU A 97 10.59 -6.09 0.94
C LEU A 97 9.48 -5.72 -0.05
N LEU A 98 9.81 -5.60 -1.34
CA LEU A 98 8.85 -5.21 -2.37
C LEU A 98 7.74 -6.27 -2.55
N PRO A 99 8.04 -7.57 -2.68
CA PRO A 99 6.98 -8.58 -2.71
C PRO A 99 6.06 -8.57 -1.48
N GLU A 100 6.62 -8.38 -0.28
CA GLU A 100 5.84 -8.31 0.98
C GLU A 100 4.98 -7.04 1.02
N PHE A 101 5.51 -5.91 0.56
CA PHE A 101 4.75 -4.65 0.41
C PHE A 101 3.60 -4.80 -0.57
N GLU A 102 3.86 -5.26 -1.80
CA GLU A 102 2.84 -5.45 -2.83
C GLU A 102 1.73 -6.39 -2.35
N GLN A 103 2.10 -7.48 -1.67
CA GLN A 103 1.13 -8.41 -1.09
C GLN A 103 0.25 -7.75 -0.02
N LEU A 104 0.84 -7.00 0.92
CA LEU A 104 0.10 -6.34 1.99
C LEU A 104 -0.81 -5.21 1.47
N VAL A 105 -0.35 -4.44 0.50
CA VAL A 105 -1.15 -3.41 -0.18
C VAL A 105 -2.34 -4.06 -0.88
N ASN A 106 -2.12 -5.14 -1.63
CA ASN A 106 -3.20 -5.85 -2.32
C ASN A 106 -4.23 -6.43 -1.34
N LEU A 107 -3.78 -6.95 -0.19
CA LEU A 107 -4.66 -7.43 0.87
C LEU A 107 -5.47 -6.30 1.53
N ALA A 108 -4.87 -5.12 1.74
CA ALA A 108 -5.56 -3.96 2.29
C ALA A 108 -6.66 -3.47 1.34
N ARG A 109 -6.34 -3.31 0.05
CA ARG A 109 -7.33 -2.96 -1.00
C ARG A 109 -8.49 -3.95 -1.05
N LEU A 110 -8.19 -5.25 -1.01
CA LEU A 110 -9.21 -6.30 -1.01
C LEU A 110 -10.12 -6.21 0.22
N ARG A 111 -9.54 -5.90 1.39
CA ARG A 111 -10.31 -5.74 2.63
C ARG A 111 -11.26 -4.55 2.54
N GLU A 112 -10.80 -3.37 2.14
CA GLU A 112 -11.66 -2.18 2.04
C GLU A 112 -12.85 -2.42 1.12
N VAL A 113 -12.60 -2.96 -0.08
CA VAL A 113 -13.67 -3.30 -1.03
C VAL A 113 -14.65 -4.32 -0.43
N GLN A 114 -14.14 -5.29 0.32
CA GLN A 114 -14.99 -6.27 0.98
C GLN A 114 -15.82 -5.64 2.11
N GLU A 115 -15.24 -4.74 2.91
CA GLU A 115 -15.95 -4.04 3.98
C GLU A 115 -17.08 -3.17 3.40
N ASP A 116 -16.85 -2.50 2.28
CA ASP A 116 -17.86 -1.72 1.56
C ASP A 116 -19.00 -2.60 1.03
N LEU A 117 -18.69 -3.78 0.46
CA LEU A 117 -19.70 -4.74 0.01
C LEU A 117 -20.46 -5.40 1.17
N ASP A 118 -19.77 -5.70 2.27
CA ASP A 118 -20.40 -6.26 3.48
C ASP A 118 -21.35 -5.22 4.12
N TRP A 119 -20.95 -3.94 4.16
CA TRP A 119 -21.82 -2.82 4.56
C TRP A 119 -23.06 -2.74 3.67
N LEU A 120 -22.88 -2.73 2.35
CA LEU A 120 -23.98 -2.72 1.38
C LEU A 120 -24.98 -3.86 1.62
N ARG A 121 -24.49 -5.08 1.79
CA ARG A 121 -25.35 -6.26 2.00
C ARG A 121 -26.15 -6.18 3.29
N ASN A 122 -25.56 -5.62 4.35
CA ASN A 122 -26.16 -5.64 5.68
C ASN A 122 -27.10 -4.46 5.93
N ASP A 123 -26.76 -3.29 5.38
CA ASP A 123 -27.39 -2.02 5.74
C ASP A 123 -28.23 -1.41 4.60
N VAL A 124 -28.12 -1.93 3.37
CA VAL A 124 -28.88 -1.47 2.21
C VAL A 124 -29.83 -2.57 1.71
N GLU A 125 -31.13 -2.28 1.72
CA GLU A 125 -32.12 -3.23 1.22
C GLU A 125 -31.97 -3.41 -0.32
N PRO A 126 -31.96 -4.66 -0.82
CA PRO A 126 -31.79 -4.92 -2.25
C PRO A 126 -32.86 -4.22 -3.09
N GLY A 127 -32.43 -3.44 -4.08
CA GLY A 127 -33.33 -2.73 -5.00
C GLY A 127 -33.97 -1.46 -4.43
N THR A 128 -33.58 -1.03 -3.22
CA THR A 128 -34.09 0.21 -2.60
C THR A 128 -33.06 1.34 -2.58
N VAL A 129 -31.95 1.21 -3.30
CA VAL A 129 -30.92 2.25 -3.38
C VAL A 129 -31.54 3.51 -3.99
N PRO A 130 -31.69 4.61 -3.23
CA PRO A 130 -32.32 5.81 -3.73
C PRO A 130 -31.42 6.51 -4.75
N TYR A 131 -32.05 7.20 -5.71
CA TYR A 131 -31.38 8.14 -6.60
C TYR A 131 -31.78 9.58 -6.23
N PRO A 132 -30.83 10.53 -6.09
CA PRO A 132 -29.38 10.36 -6.23
C PRO A 132 -28.78 9.46 -5.14
N TYR A 133 -27.64 8.84 -5.45
CA TYR A 133 -26.97 7.92 -4.52
C TYR A 133 -26.56 8.63 -3.22
N PRO A 134 -26.65 7.95 -2.06
CA PRO A 134 -26.12 8.49 -0.82
C PRO A 134 -24.61 8.74 -0.93
N ALA A 135 -24.11 9.79 -0.27
CA ALA A 135 -22.69 10.16 -0.32
C ALA A 135 -21.74 9.03 0.12
N ASP A 136 -22.15 8.21 1.09
CA ASP A 136 -21.36 7.06 1.55
C ASP A 136 -21.25 5.98 0.47
N LEU A 137 -22.28 5.84 -0.37
CA LEU A 137 -22.29 4.90 -1.48
C LEU A 137 -21.41 5.39 -2.64
N ASP A 138 -21.45 6.68 -2.96
CA ASP A 138 -20.55 7.29 -3.94
C ASP A 138 -19.09 7.16 -3.49
N ALA A 139 -18.80 7.42 -2.21
CA ALA A 139 -17.46 7.28 -1.65
C ALA A 139 -16.97 5.82 -1.67
N ALA A 140 -17.86 4.85 -1.46
CA ALA A 140 -17.54 3.42 -1.55
C ALA A 140 -17.29 2.99 -3.01
N LEU A 141 -18.07 3.49 -3.96
CA LEU A 141 -17.81 3.28 -5.39
C LEU A 141 -16.46 3.90 -5.81
N GLU A 142 -16.14 5.11 -5.34
CA GLU A 142 -14.85 5.76 -5.64
C GLU A 142 -13.67 4.92 -5.12
N ARG A 143 -13.75 4.41 -3.88
CA ARG A 143 -12.75 3.48 -3.33
C ARG A 143 -12.66 2.21 -4.17
N PHE A 144 -13.79 1.62 -4.55
CA PHE A 144 -13.83 0.46 -5.41
C PHE A 144 -13.12 0.70 -6.74
N LEU A 145 -13.45 1.79 -7.43
CA LEU A 145 -12.86 2.14 -8.73
C LEU A 145 -11.37 2.45 -8.62
N THR A 146 -10.93 3.03 -7.50
CA THR A 146 -9.51 3.24 -7.20
C THR A 146 -8.77 1.91 -7.05
N HIS A 147 -9.36 0.93 -6.37
CA HIS A 147 -8.70 -0.33 -6.01
C HIS A 147 -8.81 -1.41 -7.09
N ALA A 148 -9.91 -1.45 -7.84
CA ALA A 148 -10.23 -2.51 -8.80
C ALA A 148 -9.12 -2.77 -9.84
N PRO A 149 -8.49 -1.76 -10.48
CA PRO A 149 -7.41 -2.00 -11.44
C PRO A 149 -6.26 -2.82 -10.83
N TYR A 150 -5.87 -2.53 -9.59
CA TYR A 150 -4.78 -3.21 -8.91
C TYR A 150 -5.15 -4.64 -8.52
N LEU A 151 -6.38 -4.84 -8.02
CA LEU A 151 -6.88 -6.17 -7.66
C LEU A 151 -6.98 -7.10 -8.88
N ILE A 152 -7.44 -6.56 -10.01
CA ILE A 152 -7.51 -7.28 -11.29
C ILE A 152 -6.11 -7.65 -11.77
N ALA A 153 -5.19 -6.69 -11.82
CA ALA A 153 -3.81 -6.92 -12.26
C ALA A 153 -3.11 -7.99 -11.39
N ALA A 154 -3.25 -7.91 -10.07
CA ALA A 154 -2.71 -8.90 -9.14
C ALA A 154 -3.28 -10.30 -9.42
N SER A 155 -4.59 -10.39 -9.69
CA SER A 155 -5.27 -11.66 -9.98
C SER A 155 -4.80 -12.30 -11.29
N ARG A 156 -4.51 -11.49 -12.32
CA ARG A 156 -3.93 -11.95 -13.59
C ARG A 156 -2.50 -12.47 -13.44
N CYS A 157 -1.74 -11.91 -12.49
CA CYS A 157 -0.34 -12.29 -12.23
C CYS A 157 -0.18 -13.50 -11.27
N ALA A 158 -1.26 -13.95 -10.61
CA ALA A 158 -1.22 -14.88 -9.47
C ALA A 158 -0.84 -16.35 -9.77
N GLY A 159 -0.19 -16.66 -10.89
CA GLY A 159 0.49 -17.96 -11.06
C GLY A 159 0.53 -18.53 -12.48
N ALA A 160 1.15 -19.70 -12.60
CA ALA A 160 1.37 -20.42 -13.87
C ALA A 160 0.13 -21.16 -14.40
N LYS A 161 -0.98 -21.18 -13.64
CA LYS A 161 -2.21 -21.90 -14.03
C LYS A 161 -3.19 -20.91 -14.68
N PRO A 162 -3.78 -21.25 -15.84
CA PRO A 162 -4.84 -20.45 -16.43
C PRO A 162 -6.00 -20.27 -15.45
N LEU A 163 -6.50 -19.04 -15.35
CA LEU A 163 -7.75 -18.72 -14.64
C LEU A 163 -8.89 -19.59 -15.20
N ALA A 164 -9.84 -19.96 -14.35
CA ALA A 164 -11.07 -20.59 -14.83
C ALA A 164 -11.81 -19.62 -15.76
N GLU A 165 -12.50 -20.13 -16.77
CA GLU A 165 -13.19 -19.28 -17.76
C GLU A 165 -14.20 -18.32 -17.13
N GLN A 166 -14.84 -18.72 -16.04
CA GLN A 166 -15.78 -17.88 -15.30
C GLN A 166 -15.06 -16.72 -14.62
N ASP A 167 -13.95 -16.98 -13.94
CA ASP A 167 -13.13 -15.96 -13.27
C ASP A 167 -12.57 -14.96 -14.29
N ALA A 168 -12.10 -15.46 -15.43
CA ALA A 168 -11.60 -14.61 -16.52
C ALA A 168 -12.67 -13.70 -17.11
N ARG A 169 -13.94 -14.15 -17.17
CA ARG A 169 -15.08 -13.34 -17.62
C ARG A 169 -15.42 -12.23 -16.62
N VAL A 170 -15.40 -12.53 -15.32
CA VAL A 170 -15.62 -11.52 -14.27
C VAL A 170 -14.54 -10.44 -14.35
N LEU A 171 -13.26 -10.82 -14.46
CA LEU A 171 -12.18 -9.82 -14.61
C LEU A 171 -12.36 -8.98 -15.88
N ALA A 172 -12.69 -9.60 -17.01
CA ALA A 172 -12.90 -8.91 -18.28
C ALA A 172 -14.08 -7.92 -18.25
N LEU A 173 -15.15 -8.23 -17.51
CA LEU A 173 -16.28 -7.32 -17.30
C LEU A 173 -15.81 -6.02 -16.64
N PHE A 174 -15.07 -6.11 -15.53
CA PHE A 174 -14.57 -4.94 -14.82
C PHE A 174 -13.46 -4.21 -15.59
N GLU A 175 -12.60 -4.91 -16.33
CA GLU A 175 -11.61 -4.29 -17.23
C GLU A 175 -12.30 -3.44 -18.31
N THR A 176 -13.40 -3.93 -18.87
CA THR A 176 -14.18 -3.22 -19.90
C THR A 176 -14.86 -1.97 -19.32
N LEU A 177 -15.46 -2.10 -18.12
CA LEU A 177 -16.06 -0.99 -17.40
C LEU A 177 -15.02 0.10 -17.07
N LEU A 178 -13.86 -0.27 -16.53
CA LEU A 178 -12.80 0.68 -16.20
C LEU A 178 -12.25 1.40 -17.44
N ALA A 179 -12.15 0.68 -18.56
CA ALA A 179 -11.72 1.27 -19.83
C ALA A 179 -12.75 2.28 -20.38
N SER A 180 -14.05 2.01 -20.29
CA SER A 180 -15.09 2.93 -20.74
C SER A 180 -15.14 4.21 -19.90
N LEU A 181 -14.95 4.10 -18.57
CA LEU A 181 -14.89 5.25 -17.67
C LEU A 181 -13.72 6.19 -18.00
N THR A 182 -12.55 5.63 -18.34
CA THR A 182 -11.36 6.41 -18.68
C THR A 182 -11.49 7.11 -20.04
N GLN A 183 -12.11 6.45 -21.03
CA GLN A 183 -12.34 7.05 -22.36
C GLN A 183 -13.37 8.18 -22.31
N SER A 184 -14.36 8.09 -21.41
CA SER A 184 -15.37 9.13 -21.21
C SER A 184 -14.78 10.42 -20.60
N SER A 185 -13.74 10.31 -19.75
CA SER A 185 -13.12 11.47 -19.11
C SER A 185 -12.17 12.28 -20.00
N ASP A 186 -11.59 11.67 -21.05
CA ASP A 186 -10.64 12.34 -21.94
C ASP A 186 -11.32 13.26 -22.97
N ASP A 187 -12.62 13.08 -23.23
CA ASP A 187 -13.37 13.83 -24.25
C ASP A 187 -14.11 15.07 -23.70
N ALA A 188 -14.12 15.28 -22.39
CA ALA A 188 -14.69 16.46 -21.75
C ALA A 188 -13.86 16.92 -20.55
N GLY A 189 -13.30 18.13 -20.63
CA GLY A 189 -12.64 18.78 -19.52
C GLY A 189 -13.61 19.18 -18.41
N SER A 190 -14.14 18.22 -17.64
CA SER A 190 -14.48 18.28 -16.21
C SER A 190 -15.38 17.10 -15.81
N GLY A 191 -14.91 16.23 -14.91
CA GLY A 191 -15.75 15.28 -14.17
C GLY A 191 -16.16 14.03 -14.94
N LEU A 192 -16.28 12.91 -14.21
CA LEU A 192 -16.99 11.72 -14.70
C LEU A 192 -18.41 12.14 -15.08
N GLU A 193 -18.77 12.01 -16.36
CA GLU A 193 -20.13 12.24 -16.84
C GLU A 193 -21.12 11.38 -16.01
N PRO A 194 -22.25 11.93 -15.55
CA PRO A 194 -23.20 11.24 -14.66
C PRO A 194 -23.60 9.83 -15.13
N GLY A 195 -23.69 9.62 -16.45
CA GLY A 195 -24.06 8.33 -17.03
C GLY A 195 -23.01 7.21 -16.87
N GLY A 196 -21.72 7.55 -16.78
CA GLY A 196 -20.67 6.55 -16.56
C GLY A 196 -20.64 6.05 -15.12
N THR A 197 -20.89 6.95 -14.16
CA THR A 197 -20.96 6.60 -12.74
C THR A 197 -22.16 5.71 -12.42
N ASP A 198 -23.32 5.96 -13.04
CA ASP A 198 -24.53 5.14 -12.87
C ASP A 198 -24.32 3.70 -13.39
N GLU A 199 -23.65 3.54 -14.54
CA GLU A 199 -23.28 2.22 -15.08
C GLU A 199 -22.28 1.51 -14.16
N ALA A 200 -21.27 2.22 -13.67
CA ALA A 200 -20.29 1.67 -12.73
C ALA A 200 -20.93 1.23 -11.41
N MET A 201 -21.85 2.02 -10.88
CA MET A 201 -22.62 1.69 -9.70
C MET A 201 -23.44 0.41 -9.92
N ALA A 202 -24.17 0.32 -11.03
CA ALA A 202 -24.98 -0.85 -11.35
C ALA A 202 -24.13 -2.13 -11.44
N VAL A 203 -23.00 -2.08 -12.16
CA VAL A 203 -22.09 -3.23 -12.31
C VAL A 203 -21.44 -3.59 -10.98
N TRP A 204 -21.03 -2.62 -10.17
CA TRP A 204 -20.45 -2.87 -8.86
C TRP A 204 -21.45 -3.52 -7.90
N LEU A 205 -22.69 -3.02 -7.83
CA LEU A 205 -23.75 -3.60 -7.00
C LEU A 205 -24.14 -5.02 -7.44
N GLU A 206 -24.14 -5.31 -8.75
CA GLU A 206 -24.53 -6.62 -9.28
C GLU A 206 -23.39 -7.66 -9.19
N SER A 207 -22.15 -7.25 -9.48
CA SER A 207 -21.03 -8.17 -9.73
C SER A 207 -19.82 -7.96 -8.81
N GLY A 208 -19.86 -7.00 -7.89
CA GLY A 208 -18.74 -6.67 -7.01
C GLY A 208 -18.30 -7.84 -6.12
N GLU A 209 -19.24 -8.60 -5.57
CA GLU A 209 -18.93 -9.80 -4.77
C GLU A 209 -18.21 -10.88 -5.58
N ALA A 210 -18.60 -11.05 -6.86
CA ALA A 210 -17.96 -12.01 -7.75
C ALA A 210 -16.50 -11.62 -8.02
N LEU A 211 -16.19 -10.33 -8.20
CA LEU A 211 -14.82 -9.86 -8.33
C LEU A 211 -14.00 -10.16 -7.07
N VAL A 212 -14.53 -9.83 -5.89
CA VAL A 212 -13.86 -10.11 -4.61
C VAL A 212 -13.58 -11.61 -4.43
N ALA A 213 -14.52 -12.48 -4.83
CA ALA A 213 -14.33 -13.93 -4.76
C ALA A 213 -13.19 -14.42 -5.67
N VAL A 214 -13.10 -13.91 -6.89
CA VAL A 214 -12.00 -14.22 -7.83
C VAL A 214 -10.66 -13.75 -7.26
N VAL A 215 -10.58 -12.50 -6.80
CA VAL A 215 -9.35 -11.90 -6.27
C VAL A 215 -8.87 -12.62 -5.01
N ARG A 216 -9.79 -12.98 -4.10
CA ARG A 216 -9.47 -13.74 -2.90
C ARG A 216 -8.89 -15.12 -3.24
N SER A 217 -9.50 -15.81 -4.21
CA SER A 217 -9.06 -17.13 -4.65
C SER A 217 -7.64 -17.08 -5.24
N ALA A 218 -7.35 -16.06 -6.04
CA ALA A 218 -6.02 -15.79 -6.58
C ALA A 218 -5.00 -15.48 -5.47
N THR A 219 -5.39 -14.69 -4.48
CA THR A 219 -4.51 -14.29 -3.36
C THR A 219 -4.14 -15.48 -2.47
N VAL A 220 -5.09 -16.37 -2.18
CA VAL A 220 -4.83 -17.60 -1.39
C VAL A 220 -3.84 -18.53 -2.11
N ALA A 221 -3.95 -18.66 -3.44
CA ALA A 221 -3.02 -19.45 -4.23
C ALA A 221 -1.58 -18.91 -4.19
N SER A 222 -1.42 -17.58 -4.17
CA SER A 222 -0.11 -16.92 -4.11
C SER A 222 0.57 -17.01 -2.74
N SER A 223 -0.19 -17.17 -1.64
CA SER A 223 0.36 -17.15 -0.27
C SER A 223 0.99 -18.48 0.18
N GLN A 224 0.94 -19.56 -0.60
CA GLN A 224 1.50 -20.87 -0.23
C GLN A 224 3.02 -21.03 -0.52
N GLY A 225 3.75 -19.94 -0.75
CA GLY A 225 5.20 -19.93 -0.93
C GLY A 225 6.01 -20.19 0.37
N PRO A 226 7.29 -20.62 0.27
CA PRO A 226 8.02 -21.30 1.35
C PRO A 226 8.29 -20.44 2.61
N SER A 227 8.19 -21.10 3.75
CA SER A 227 8.37 -20.58 5.11
C SER A 227 9.71 -19.85 5.34
N ARG A 228 9.61 -18.69 6.02
CA ARG A 228 10.65 -17.67 6.21
C ARG A 228 11.61 -18.00 7.38
N PRO A 229 12.94 -17.80 7.24
CA PRO A 229 13.85 -17.71 8.37
C PRO A 229 13.86 -16.32 9.02
N THR A 230 14.02 -16.29 10.34
CA THR A 230 14.04 -15.11 11.22
C THR A 230 15.25 -14.20 10.93
N VAL A 231 15.00 -12.89 10.84
CA VAL A 231 16.06 -11.87 10.70
C VAL A 231 16.73 -11.63 12.06
N SER A 232 18.06 -11.59 12.08
CA SER A 232 18.86 -11.25 13.28
C SER A 232 18.68 -9.78 13.67
N THR A 233 18.10 -9.54 14.84
CA THR A 233 18.07 -8.22 15.48
C THR A 233 19.40 -7.96 16.19
N SER A 234 20.25 -7.07 15.67
CA SER A 234 21.33 -6.50 16.50
C SER A 234 20.73 -5.44 17.42
N THR A 235 21.07 -5.52 18.71
CA THR A 235 20.56 -4.59 19.73
C THR A 235 21.29 -3.24 19.64
N PRO A 236 20.57 -2.11 19.69
CA PRO A 236 21.20 -0.79 19.68
C PRO A 236 21.99 -0.55 20.98
N PRO A 237 23.12 0.18 20.93
CA PRO A 237 23.82 0.62 22.13
C PRO A 237 22.99 1.63 22.93
N LYS A 238 23.24 1.71 24.24
CA LYS A 238 22.62 2.72 25.12
C LYS A 238 23.02 4.12 24.64
N PRO A 239 22.09 5.07 24.48
CA PRO A 239 22.43 6.42 24.06
C PRO A 239 23.39 7.08 25.06
N PRO A 240 24.31 7.96 24.60
CA PRO A 240 25.19 8.67 25.49
C PRO A 240 24.36 9.50 26.48
N ALA A 241 24.59 9.30 27.77
CA ALA A 241 24.00 10.15 28.80
C ALA A 241 24.46 11.59 28.54
N ALA A 242 23.51 12.53 28.46
CA ALA A 242 23.82 13.94 28.36
C ALA A 242 24.79 14.30 29.49
N ALA A 243 26.02 14.66 29.13
CA ALA A 243 26.99 15.18 30.08
C ALA A 243 26.42 16.50 30.58
N ALA A 244 25.87 16.50 31.79
CA ALA A 244 25.54 17.72 32.49
C ALA A 244 26.83 18.54 32.61
N ALA A 245 26.93 19.60 31.82
CA ALA A 245 27.97 20.59 31.95
C ALA A 245 27.79 21.26 33.33
N THR A 246 28.60 20.83 34.30
CA THR A 246 28.77 21.56 35.55
C THR A 246 29.56 22.84 35.25
N GLY A 247 28.82 23.86 34.80
CA GLY A 247 29.30 25.23 34.76
C GLY A 247 29.56 25.71 36.18
N ARG A 248 30.84 25.69 36.57
CA ARG A 248 31.37 26.24 37.81
C ARG A 248 31.30 27.77 37.73
N THR A 249 30.33 28.39 38.37
CA THR A 249 30.32 29.84 38.58
C THR A 249 31.31 30.22 39.67
N ARG A 250 31.99 31.34 39.42
CA ARG A 250 33.08 31.94 40.18
C ARG A 250 32.56 32.68 41.41
#